data_AF-A0A849C5N2-F1
#
_entry.id   AF-A0A849C5N2-F1
#
_cell.length_a   1.000
_cell.length_b   1.000
_cell.length_c   1.000
_cell.angle_alpha   90.00
_cell.angle_beta   90.00
_cell.angle_gamma   90.00
#
_symmetry.space_group_name_H-M   'P 1'
#
loop_
_entity.id
_entity.type
_entity.pdbx_description
1 polymer ?
#
loop_
_entity_poly.entity_id
_entity_poly.type
_entity_poly.pdbx_seq_one_letter_code
_entity_poly.pdbx_strand_id
1 'polypeptide(L)' 'MSYSSHDVPGYPVENIEQARRGRYLHDECSDDCDAKRYYTALVPQLEHRSGLRGRNIWTGQR' A
#
# COMPACT_ATOMS: atom_id res chain seq x y z
N MET A 1 -20.57 12.75 -2.74
CA MET A 1 -19.95 12.45 -1.44
C MET A 1 -19.19 11.14 -1.59
N SER A 2 -17.87 11.19 -1.76
CA SER A 2 -17.07 9.96 -1.83
C SER A 2 -16.91 9.44 -0.41
N TYR A 3 -17.65 8.39 -0.07
CA TYR A 3 -17.35 7.59 1.10
C TYR A 3 -16.00 6.94 0.85
N SER A 4 -14.96 7.41 1.55
CA SER A 4 -13.77 6.59 1.76
C SER A 4 -14.24 5.40 2.59
N SER A 5 -14.62 4.30 1.92
CA SER A 5 -15.02 3.07 2.60
C SER A 5 -13.91 2.71 3.59
N HIS A 6 -14.27 2.50 4.85
CA HIS A 6 -13.34 2.05 5.89
C HIS A 6 -13.02 0.56 5.81
N ASP A 7 -13.44 -0.08 4.71
CA ASP A 7 -13.30 -1.49 4.47
C ASP A 7 -11.94 -1.81 3.86
N VAL A 8 -11.37 -2.92 4.32
CA VAL A 8 -10.23 -3.52 3.66
C VAL A 8 -10.69 -3.97 2.26
N PRO A 9 -9.88 -3.74 1.20
CA PRO A 9 -10.17 -4.29 -0.11
C PRO A 9 -10.37 -5.81 -0.02
N GLY A 10 -11.42 -6.32 -0.66
CA GLY A 10 -11.65 -7.77 -0.77
C GLY A 10 -10.64 -8.49 -1.69
N TYR A 11 -9.67 -7.76 -2.25
CA TYR A 11 -8.63 -8.27 -3.14
C TYR A 11 -7.24 -7.72 -2.71
N PRO A 12 -6.15 -8.44 -3.02
CA PRO A 12 -4.81 -7.98 -2.68
C PRO A 12 -4.43 -6.69 -3.41
N VAL A 13 -3.91 -5.71 -2.66
CA VAL A 13 -3.36 -4.47 -3.24
C VAL A 13 -1.87 -4.69 -3.53
N GLU A 14 -1.49 -4.71 -4.81
CA GLU A 14 -0.09 -4.90 -5.22
C GLU A 14 0.62 -3.61 -5.65
N ASN A 15 -0.11 -2.50 -5.76
CA ASN A 15 0.43 -1.20 -6.17
C ASN A 15 0.81 -0.36 -4.94
N ILE A 16 2.09 0.03 -4.85
CA ILE A 16 2.62 0.83 -3.74
C ILE A 16 1.95 2.19 -3.58
N GLU A 17 1.62 2.88 -4.68
CA GLU A 17 0.98 4.20 -4.63
C GLU A 17 -0.47 4.09 -4.11
N GLN A 18 -1.18 3.02 -4.48
CA GLN A 18 -2.51 2.74 -3.93
C GLN A 18 -2.44 2.36 -2.44
N ALA A 19 -1.45 1.57 -2.04
CA ALA A 19 -1.25 1.22 -0.63
C ALA A 19 -0.90 2.46 0.23
N ARG A 20 -0.06 3.36 -0.28
CA ARG A 20 0.27 4.65 0.38
C ARG A 20 -0.95 5.53 0.53
N ARG A 21 -1.75 5.65 -0.53
CA ARG A 21 -3.01 6.38 -0.50
C ARG A 21 -3.99 5.78 0.51
N GLY A 22 -4.12 4.46 0.53
CA GLY A 22 -4.94 3.75 1.52
C GLY A 22 -4.48 4.05 2.95
N ARG A 23 -3.17 3.97 3.23
CA ARG A 23 -2.62 4.34 4.54
C ARG A 23 -2.95 5.77 4.92
N TYR A 24 -2.75 6.73 4.00
CA TYR A 24 -3.06 8.15 4.25
C TYR A 24 -4.54 8.38 4.58
N LEU A 25 -5.45 7.71 3.87
CA LEU A 25 -6.89 7.81 4.12
C LEU A 25 -7.31 7.25 5.50
N HIS A 26 -6.49 6.39 6.10
CA HIS A 26 -6.76 5.75 7.39
C HIS A 26 -5.82 6.21 8.52
N ASP A 27 -5.04 7.27 8.33
CA ASP A 27 -4.04 7.71 9.31
C ASP A 27 -4.68 8.14 10.64
N GLU A 28 -5.82 8.85 10.55
CA GLU A 28 -6.60 9.33 11.71
C GLU A 28 -7.56 8.26 12.28
N CYS A 29 -7.60 7.05 11.70
CA CYS A 29 -8.45 5.99 12.25
C CYS A 29 -7.90 5.45 13.58
N SER A 30 -8.78 4.90 14.41
CA SER A 30 -8.36 4.13 15.59
C SER A 30 -7.54 2.91 15.17
N ASP A 31 -6.77 2.35 16.11
CA ASP A 31 -5.95 1.17 15.87
C ASP A 31 -6.77 -0.11 15.64
N ASP A 32 -8.07 -0.08 15.99
CA ASP A 32 -9.04 -1.13 15.70
C ASP A 32 -9.52 -1.11 14.24
N CYS A 33 -9.13 -0.13 13.43
CA CYS A 33 -9.47 -0.08 12.02
C CYS A 33 -8.66 -1.13 11.23
N ASP A 34 -9.36 -2.12 10.70
CA ASP A 34 -8.76 -3.18 9.90
C ASP A 34 -8.03 -2.64 8.65
N ALA A 35 -8.58 -1.62 8.00
CA ALA A 35 -7.94 -0.96 6.85
C ALA A 35 -6.65 -0.24 7.25
N LYS A 36 -6.62 0.47 8.37
CA LYS A 36 -5.40 1.10 8.91
C LYS A 36 -4.32 0.06 9.16
N ARG A 37 -4.66 -1.03 9.85
CA ARG A 37 -3.74 -2.14 10.13
C ARG A 37 -3.23 -2.78 8.85
N TYR A 38 -4.12 -3.07 7.90
CA TYR A 38 -3.78 -3.66 6.61
C TYR A 38 -2.78 -2.81 5.83
N TYR A 39 -3.08 -1.52 5.60
CA TYR A 39 -2.20 -0.65 4.84
C TYR A 39 -0.89 -0.32 5.58
N THR A 40 -0.92 -0.23 6.90
CA THR A 40 0.29 -0.05 7.73
C THR A 40 1.24 -1.25 7.60
N ALA A 41 0.71 -2.47 7.55
CA ALA A 41 1.51 -3.67 7.33
C ALA A 41 1.94 -3.85 5.86
N LEU A 42 1.11 -3.43 4.91
CA LEU A 42 1.33 -3.64 3.47
C LEU A 42 2.38 -2.69 2.89
N VAL A 43 2.35 -1.40 3.23
CA VAL A 43 3.23 -0.38 2.62
C VAL A 43 4.72 -0.76 2.72
N PRO A 44 5.26 -1.16 3.89
CA PRO A 44 6.66 -1.58 3.99
C PRO A 44 7.00 -2.82 3.14
N GLN A 45 6.07 -3.77 3.01
CA GLN A 45 6.28 -4.97 2.20
C GLN A 45 6.38 -4.62 0.70
N LEU A 46 5.50 -3.72 0.24
CA LEU A 46 5.54 -3.24 -1.14
C LEU A 46 6.76 -2.34 -1.40
N GLU A 47 7.20 -1.54 -0.43
CA GLU A 47 8.43 -0.76 -0.51
C GLU A 47 9.66 -1.67 -0.64
N HIS A 48 9.73 -2.73 0.16
CA HIS A 48 10.79 -3.72 0.03
C HIS A 48 10.75 -4.43 -1.34
N ARG A 49 9.56 -4.87 -1.79
CA ARG A 49 9.39 -5.51 -3.10
C ARG A 49 9.72 -4.57 -4.27
N SER A 50 9.35 -3.29 -4.16
CA SER A 50 9.62 -2.26 -5.17
C SER A 50 11.10 -1.84 -5.19
N GLY A 51 11.73 -1.76 -4.01
CA GLY A 51 13.17 -1.54 -3.87
C GLY A 51 14.01 -2.69 -4.44
N LEU A 52 13.54 -3.94 -4.31
CA LEU A 52 14.14 -5.10 -4.99
C LEU A 52 13.93 -5.07 -6.52
N ARG A 53 12.81 -4.53 -7.00
CA ARG A 53 12.58 -4.31 -8.45
C ARG A 53 13.41 -3.16 -9.01
N GLY A 54 13.84 -2.20 -8.18
CA GLY A 54 14.71 -1.09 -8.59
C GLY A 54 16.16 -1.47 -8.91
N ARG A 55 16.63 -2.67 -8.52
CA ARG A 55 18.02 -3.10 -8.78
C ARG A 55 18.21 -4.00 -10.00
N ASN A 56 17.14 -4.55 -10.61
CA ASN A 56 17.32 -5.70 -11.52
C ASN A 56 16.47 -5.71 -12.81
N ILE A 57 15.93 -4.59 -13.32
CA ILE A 57 15.15 -4.65 -14.59
C ILE A 57 15.37 -3.52 -15.61
N TRP A 58 16.22 -2.53 -15.34
CA TRP A 58 16.47 -1.42 -16.28
C TRP A 58 17.94 -0.99 -16.45
N THR A 59 18.92 -1.79 -16.01
CA THR A 59 20.34 -1.60 -16.38
C THR A 59 20.79 -2.71 -17.31
N GLY A 60 20.20 -2.73 -18.51
CA GLY A 60 20.51 -3.76 -19.48
C GLY A 60 19.87 -3.56 -20.83
N GLN A 61 20.25 -2.48 -21.55
CA GLN A 61 20.53 -2.56 -22.99
C GLN A 61 21.12 -1.23 -23.50
N ARG A 62 22.42 -1.32 -23.81
CA ARG A 62 23.20 -0.64 -24.87
C ARG A 62 22.76 0.72 -25.39
#